data_AF-A0A6L2PPR0-F1
#
_entry.id   AF-A0A6L2PPR0-F1
#
_cell.length_a   1.000
_cell.length_b   1.000
_cell.length_c   1.000
_cell.angle_alpha   90.00
_cell.angle_beta   90.00
_cell.angle_gamma   90.00
#
_symmetry.space_group_name_H-M   'P 1'
#
loop_
_entity.id
_entity.type
_entity.pdbx_description
1 polymer ?
#
loop_
_entity_poly.entity_id
_entity_poly.type
_entity_poly.pdbx_seq_one_letter_code
_entity_poly.pdbx_strand_id
1 'polypeptide(L)' 'MSEKPYNCTFCSKRYSDTQSLKEHVASHVNNKHYKCGECNKQFPNLEALEKHSDDHKGEIVVGF' A
#
# COMPACT_ATOMS: atom_id res chain seq x y z
N MET A 1 22.58 -18.08 -11.50
CA MET A 1 21.13 -18.01 -11.22
C MET A 1 20.94 -17.44 -9.83
N SER A 2 20.87 -16.11 -9.71
CA SER A 2 20.59 -15.48 -8.41
C SER A 2 19.07 -15.46 -8.25
N GLU A 3 18.53 -16.61 -7.87
CA GLU A 3 17.10 -16.76 -7.61
C GLU A 3 16.81 -16.13 -6.26
N LYS A 4 16.65 -14.80 -6.26
CA LYS A 4 16.10 -14.05 -5.12
C LYS A 4 14.75 -14.69 -4.76
N PRO A 5 14.70 -15.52 -3.69
CA PRO A 5 13.53 -16.34 -3.43
C PRO A 5 12.42 -15.50 -2.78
N TYR A 6 12.82 -14.39 -2.15
CA TYR A 6 11.95 -13.48 -1.44
C TYR A 6 11.38 -12.44 -2.40
N ASN A 7 10.07 -12.51 -2.65
CA ASN A 7 9.35 -11.55 -3.48
C ASN A 7 8.37 -10.74 -2.61
N CYS A 8 8.24 -9.46 -2.92
CA CYS A 8 7.27 -8.58 -2.29
C CYS A 8 5.90 -8.81 -2.91
N THR A 9 4.92 -9.13 -2.08
CA THR A 9 3.52 -9.35 -2.49
C THR A 9 2.80 -8.06 -2.91
N PHE A 10 3.38 -6.89 -2.60
CA PHE A 10 2.77 -5.58 -2.87
C PHE A 10 3.23 -4.94 -4.19
N CYS A 11 4.49 -5.17 -4.61
CA CYS A 11 5.04 -4.54 -5.82
C CYS A 11 5.97 -5.44 -6.63
N SER A 12 5.96 -6.75 -6.39
CA SER A 12 6.74 -7.77 -7.11
C SER A 12 8.27 -7.54 -7.10
N LYS A 13 8.79 -6.69 -6.20
CA LYS A 13 10.24 -6.53 -5.99
C LYS A 13 10.84 -7.78 -5.36
N ARG A 14 12.03 -8.17 -5.82
CA ARG A 14 12.74 -9.39 -5.36
C ARG A 14 13.95 -9.02 -4.52
N TYR A 15 14.12 -9.73 -3.41
CA TYR A 15 15.16 -9.53 -2.41
C TYR A 15 15.95 -10.83 -2.21
N SER A 16 17.25 -10.70 -1.95
CA SER A 16 18.11 -11.86 -1.65
C SER A 16 17.92 -12.35 -0.21
N ASP A 17 17.42 -11.47 0.68
CA ASP A 17 17.40 -11.65 2.12
C ASP A 17 16.00 -11.37 2.69
N THR A 18 15.60 -12.16 3.70
CA THR A 18 14.33 -11.97 4.42
C THR A 18 14.29 -10.64 5.18
N GLN A 19 15.41 -10.21 5.77
CA GLN A 19 15.50 -8.96 6.53
C GLN A 19 15.12 -7.76 5.65
N SER A 20 15.75 -7.65 4.47
CA SER A 20 15.46 -6.56 3.53
C SER A 20 14.05 -6.62 2.95
N LEU A 21 13.52 -7.83 2.70
CA LEU A 21 12.12 -7.98 2.33
C LEU A 21 11.19 -7.49 3.44
N LYS A 22 11.49 -7.83 4.71
CA LYS A 22 10.65 -7.49 5.86
C LYS A 22 10.61 -6.00 6.13
N GLU A 23 11.75 -5.31 6.03
CA GLU A 23 11.81 -3.84 6.11
C GLU A 23 11.07 -3.17 4.95
N HIS A 24 11.20 -3.71 3.75
CA HIS A 24 10.48 -3.23 2.58
C HIS A 24 8.96 -3.43 2.69
N VAL A 25 8.51 -4.61 3.12
CA VAL A 25 7.09 -4.92 3.36
C VAL A 25 6.56 -4.09 4.53
N ALA A 26 7.38 -3.84 5.56
CA ALA A 26 7.03 -2.90 6.61
C ALA A 26 6.83 -1.49 6.04
N SER A 27 7.58 -1.06 5.03
CA SER A 27 7.29 0.19 4.32
C SER A 27 5.92 0.11 3.61
N HIS A 28 5.50 -1.00 3.03
CA HIS A 28 4.15 -1.13 2.44
C HIS A 28 3.01 -1.14 3.45
N VAL A 29 3.24 -1.67 4.65
CA VAL A 29 2.24 -1.70 5.74
C VAL A 29 2.21 -0.37 6.50
N ASN A 30 3.38 0.27 6.70
CA ASN A 30 3.49 1.61 7.28
C ASN A 30 3.10 2.72 6.30
N ASN A 31 3.26 2.51 4.99
CA ASN A 31 2.45 3.19 3.98
C ASN A 31 1.06 2.58 4.09
N LYS A 32 0.34 2.94 5.16
CA LYS A 32 -1.06 2.59 5.36
C LYS A 32 -1.78 3.06 4.11
N HIS A 33 -1.99 2.16 3.16
CA HIS A 33 -2.60 2.53 1.90
C HIS A 33 -4.04 2.86 2.24
N TYR A 34 -4.39 4.13 2.13
CA TYR A 34 -5.71 4.61 2.42
C TYR A 34 -6.61 4.11 1.30
N LYS A 35 -7.47 3.15 1.61
CA LYS A 35 -8.35 2.54 0.63
C LYS A 35 -9.67 3.29 0.61
N CYS A 36 -10.08 3.77 -0.56
CA CYS A 36 -11.41 4.34 -0.74
C CYS A 36 -12.45 3.22 -0.65
N GLY A 37 -13.45 3.37 0.22
CA GLY A 37 -14.52 2.38 0.40
C GLY A 37 -15.44 2.25 -0.80
N GLU A 38 -15.62 3.32 -1.59
CA GLU A 38 -16.54 3.35 -2.73
C GLU A 38 -15.96 2.69 -4.00
N CYS A 39 -14.69 2.95 -4.30
CA CYS A 39 -14.06 2.46 -5.54
C CYS A 39 -12.90 1.49 -5.29
N ASN A 40 -12.61 1.15 -4.03
CA ASN A 40 -11.52 0.27 -3.62
C ASN A 40 -10.12 0.72 -4.09
N LYS A 41 -9.95 1.96 -4.57
CA LYS A 41 -8.64 2.52 -4.93
C LYS A 41 -7.77 2.69 -3.69
N GLN A 42 -6.49 2.36 -3.83
CA GLN A 42 -5.49 2.49 -2.78
C GLN A 42 -4.66 3.74 -3.02
N PHE A 43 -4.51 4.56 -1.99
CA PHE A 43 -3.72 5.78 -2.01
C PHE A 43 -2.54 5.66 -1.04
N PRO A 44 -1.36 6.18 -1.41
CA PRO A 44 -0.17 6.11 -0.54
C PRO A 44 -0.28 7.02 0.69
N ASN A 45 -1.17 8.03 0.67
CA ASN A 45 -1.30 9.04 1.71
C ASN A 45 -2.77 9.45 1.91
N LEU A 46 -3.08 9.94 3.12
CA LEU A 46 -4.44 10.36 3.48
C LEU A 46 -4.88 11.58 2.65
N GLU A 47 -3.98 12.54 2.41
CA GLU A 47 -4.24 13.72 1.56
C GLU A 47 -4.65 13.33 0.13
N ALA A 48 -4.01 12.29 -0.44
CA ALA A 48 -4.36 11.77 -1.75
C ALA A 48 -5.71 11.04 -1.75
N LEU A 49 -6.05 10.35 -0.65
CA LEU A 49 -7.39 9.78 -0.46
C LEU A 49 -8.44 10.89 -0.26
N GLU A 50 -8.18 11.92 0.54
CA GLU A 50 -9.10 13.04 0.79
C GLU A 50 -9.42 13.78 -0.49
N LYS A 51 -8.40 14.16 -1.26
CA LYS A 51 -8.59 14.79 -2.57
C LYS A 51 -9.36 13.90 -3.54
N HIS A 52 -9.12 12.60 -3.49
CA HIS A 52 -9.88 11.65 -4.30
C HIS A 52 -11.32 11.47 -3.81
N SER A 53 -11.54 11.55 -2.51
CA SER A 53 -12.88 11.43 -1.92
C SER A 53 -13.63 12.76 -1.89
N ASP A 54 -13.05 13.83 -2.44
CA ASP A 54 -13.77 15.05 -2.78
C ASP A 54 -14.47 14.88 -4.15
N ASP A 55 -13.86 14.09 -5.05
CA ASP A 55 -14.44 13.66 -6.32
C ASP A 55 -15.56 12.63 -6.12
N HIS A 56 -15.37 11.71 -5.17
CA HIS A 56 -16.45 10.92 -4.62
C HIS A 56 -17.27 11.79 -3.68
N LYS A 57 -18.43 12.26 -4.08
CA LYS A 57 -19.36 13.04 -3.24
C LYS A 57 -19.87 12.34 -1.95
N GLY A 58 -19.18 11.30 -1.45
CA GLY A 58 -19.54 10.41 -0.36
C GLY A 58 -18.44 10.33 0.72
N GLU A 59 -18.88 10.48 1.96
CA GLU A 59 -18.10 10.65 3.19
C GLU A 59 -16.92 9.67 3.35
N ILE A 60 -15.77 10.21 3.80
CA ILE A 60 -14.58 9.43 4.17
C ILE A 60 -14.95 8.48 5.33
N VAL A 61 -15.26 7.21 5.03
CA VAL A 61 -15.36 6.19 6.07
C VAL A 61 -13.94 5.68 6.38
N VAL A 62 -13.27 6.33 7.33
CA VAL A 62 -12.05 5.78 7.95
C VAL A 62 -12.47 4.59 8.81
N GLY A 63 -12.43 3.39 8.21
CA GLY A 63 -12.56 2.13 8.94
C GLY A 63 -11.34 1.91 9.83
N PHE A 64 -11.58 1.80 11.14
CA PHE A 64 -10.62 1.35 12.14
C PHE A 64 -10.35 -0.15 12.01
#